data_AF-A0A2N0BDJ2-F1
#
_entry.id   AF-A0A2N0BDJ2-F1
#
_cell.length_a   1.000
_cell.length_b   1.000
_cell.length_c   1.000
_cell.angle_alpha   90.00
_cell.angle_beta   90.00
_cell.angle_gamma   90.00
#
_symmetry.space_group_name_H-M   'P 1'
#
loop_
_entity.id
_entity.type
_entity.pdbx_description
1 polymer ?
#
loop_
_entity_poly.entity_id
_entity_poly.type
_entity_poly.pdbx_seq_one_letter_code
_entity_poly.pdbx_strand_id
1 'polypeptide(L)'
;METNSIPVYISAFTLASCGTLVAILSVFFMRKSVSEPLNEPAYGFLVVLAFLIGQWFLGLREFFFRFDLPPRLLIGVLSTLILFVGFGFTKRAHRNLTRLGSADLCLFQIWRILPEVLIVLLVREGLISDIMTIKGRNFDVWVPITAPILFLLVSKGILSKKWILGWNATAIAVLGVTVFTGIASAPFPFRILFTDPPNIVVTQYPVCFLPLFMVPLAFAGHILGIAIGWKEWRTEGNVAVSSSI
;
A
#
# COMPACT_ATOMS: atom_id res chain seq x y z
N MET A 1 -7.74 -18.56 25.07
CA MET A 1 -7.59 -17.10 24.91
C MET A 1 -8.92 -16.58 24.42
N GLU A 2 -9.59 -15.76 25.22
CA GLU A 2 -10.74 -15.01 24.73
C GLU A 2 -10.23 -14.07 23.63
N THR A 3 -10.55 -14.36 22.38
CA THR A 3 -10.30 -13.40 21.30
C THR A 3 -11.35 -12.31 21.47
N ASN A 4 -10.94 -11.14 21.95
CA ASN A 4 -11.77 -9.94 21.88
C ASN A 4 -12.28 -9.82 20.44
N SER A 5 -13.59 -9.88 20.27
CA SER A 5 -14.19 -9.75 18.95
C SER A 5 -13.87 -8.37 18.39
N ILE A 6 -13.55 -8.30 17.10
CA ILE A 6 -13.24 -7.02 16.47
C ILE A 6 -14.50 -6.14 16.54
N PRO A 7 -14.46 -4.97 17.20
CA PRO A 7 -15.61 -4.09 17.29
C PRO A 7 -16.19 -3.74 15.93
N VAL A 8 -17.52 -3.62 15.86
CA VAL A 8 -18.25 -3.37 14.60
C VAL A 8 -17.75 -2.10 13.90
N TYR A 9 -17.42 -1.04 14.64
CA TYR A 9 -16.94 0.20 14.05
C TYR A 9 -15.53 0.08 13.44
N ILE A 10 -14.64 -0.75 14.01
CA ILE A 10 -13.33 -1.07 13.42
C ILE A 10 -13.51 -1.88 12.15
N SER A 11 -14.43 -2.84 12.17
CA SER A 11 -14.78 -3.63 11.00
C SER A 11 -15.33 -2.73 9.90
N ALA A 12 -16.30 -1.87 10.21
CA ALA A 12 -16.90 -0.92 9.27
C ALA A 12 -15.84 0.05 8.71
N PHE A 13 -14.96 0.59 9.55
CA PHE A 13 -13.87 1.47 9.11
C PHE A 13 -12.92 0.75 8.14
N THR A 14 -12.53 -0.48 8.46
CA THR A 14 -11.64 -1.29 7.62
C THR A 14 -12.27 -1.54 6.24
N LEU A 15 -13.54 -1.95 6.23
CA LEU A 15 -14.28 -2.23 5.00
C LEU A 15 -14.52 -0.99 4.16
N ALA A 16 -14.92 0.12 4.79
CA ALA A 16 -15.09 1.41 4.12
C ALA A 16 -13.76 1.87 3.51
N SER A 17 -12.66 1.81 4.26
CA SER A 17 -11.32 2.18 3.77
C SER A 17 -10.90 1.35 2.56
N CYS A 18 -11.07 0.03 2.62
CA CYS A 18 -10.77 -0.86 1.49
C CYS A 18 -11.67 -0.57 0.28
N GLY A 19 -12.98 -0.42 0.51
CA GLY A 19 -13.96 -0.12 -0.53
C GLY A 19 -13.69 1.22 -1.22
N THR A 20 -13.34 2.25 -0.47
CA THR A 20 -12.97 3.56 -1.01
C THR A 20 -11.71 3.47 -1.88
N LEU A 21 -10.66 2.79 -1.42
CA LEU A 21 -9.45 2.59 -2.21
C LEU A 21 -9.73 1.82 -3.50
N VAL A 22 -10.48 0.72 -3.42
CA VAL A 22 -10.89 -0.07 -4.60
C VAL A 22 -11.71 0.78 -5.56
N ALA A 23 -12.63 1.61 -5.06
CA ALA A 23 -13.43 2.51 -5.89
C ALA A 23 -12.56 3.55 -6.60
N ILE A 24 -11.63 4.20 -5.89
CA ILE A 24 -10.68 5.16 -6.47
C ILE A 24 -9.85 4.51 -7.58
N LEU A 25 -9.28 3.32 -7.30
CA LEU A 25 -8.47 2.59 -8.29
C LEU A 25 -9.32 2.14 -9.49
N SER A 26 -10.56 1.70 -9.26
CA SER A 26 -11.49 1.30 -10.31
C SER A 26 -11.82 2.47 -11.22
N VAL A 27 -12.16 3.62 -10.65
CA VAL A 27 -12.41 4.84 -11.41
C VAL A 27 -11.16 5.23 -12.20
N PHE A 28 -9.97 5.18 -11.60
CA PHE A 28 -8.72 5.54 -12.28
C PHE A 28 -8.38 4.62 -13.45
N PHE A 29 -8.43 3.29 -13.26
CA PHE A 29 -8.00 2.33 -14.29
C PHE A 29 -9.09 1.99 -15.32
N MET A 30 -10.37 2.08 -14.96
CA MET A 30 -11.48 1.80 -15.87
C MET A 30 -11.97 3.02 -16.65
N ARG A 31 -11.58 4.25 -16.27
CA ARG A 31 -11.87 5.45 -17.07
C ARG A 31 -11.43 5.26 -18.52
N LYS A 32 -12.37 5.42 -19.45
CA LYS A 32 -12.09 5.36 -20.88
C LYS A 32 -11.33 6.62 -21.28
N SER A 33 -10.17 6.46 -21.92
CA SER A 33 -9.42 7.60 -22.47
C SER A 33 -10.25 8.20 -23.60
N VAL A 34 -10.76 9.42 -23.41
CA VAL A 34 -11.62 10.13 -24.39
C VAL A 34 -10.92 10.30 -25.74
N SER A 35 -9.58 10.31 -25.76
CA SER A 35 -8.76 10.55 -26.94
C SER A 35 -8.36 9.33 -27.77
N GLU A 36 -8.57 8.09 -27.31
CA GLU A 36 -8.09 6.91 -28.06
C GLU A 36 -9.10 5.73 -28.04
N PRO A 37 -9.75 5.43 -29.19
CA PRO A 37 -10.79 4.40 -29.30
C PRO A 37 -10.26 2.97 -29.49
N LEU A 38 -8.94 2.76 -29.55
CA LEU A 38 -8.34 1.42 -29.61
C LEU A 38 -8.42 0.77 -28.23
N ASN A 39 -9.59 0.18 -27.98
CA ASN A 39 -9.99 -0.58 -26.80
C ASN A 39 -9.06 -1.81 -26.62
N GLU A 40 -7.96 -1.67 -25.89
CA GLU A 40 -7.47 -2.81 -25.11
C GLU A 40 -8.36 -2.90 -23.87
N PRO A 41 -9.24 -3.90 -23.71
CA PRO A 41 -10.12 -4.04 -22.54
C PRO A 41 -9.35 -3.97 -21.21
N ALA A 42 -10.00 -3.44 -20.16
CA ALA A 42 -9.41 -3.29 -18.82
C ALA A 42 -9.25 -4.63 -18.08
N TYR A 43 -9.07 -5.75 -18.81
CA TYR A 43 -9.04 -7.11 -18.27
C TYR A 43 -8.01 -7.27 -17.16
N GLY A 44 -6.83 -6.62 -17.28
CA GLY A 44 -5.81 -6.68 -16.23
C GLY A 44 -6.31 -6.21 -14.86
N PHE A 45 -7.09 -5.14 -14.81
CA PHE A 45 -7.63 -4.64 -13.54
C PHE A 45 -8.81 -5.50 -13.04
N LEU A 46 -9.59 -6.10 -13.95
CA LEU A 46 -10.63 -7.07 -13.58
C LEU A 46 -10.02 -8.32 -12.93
N VAL A 47 -8.86 -8.79 -13.39
CA VAL A 47 -8.10 -9.88 -12.74
C VAL A 47 -7.69 -9.49 -11.33
N VAL A 48 -7.21 -8.25 -11.13
CA VAL A 48 -6.89 -7.71 -9.80
C VAL A 48 -8.12 -7.72 -8.89
N LEU A 49 -9.27 -7.22 -9.37
CA LEU A 49 -10.51 -7.22 -8.60
C LEU A 49 -10.99 -8.63 -8.26
N ALA A 50 -10.98 -9.54 -9.23
CA ALA A 50 -11.36 -10.93 -9.02
C ALA A 50 -10.47 -11.61 -7.96
N PHE A 51 -9.17 -11.31 -7.99
CA PHE A 51 -8.22 -11.80 -7.00
C PHE A 51 -8.51 -11.25 -5.60
N LEU A 52 -8.76 -9.94 -5.46
CA LEU A 52 -9.10 -9.33 -4.16
C LEU A 52 -10.44 -9.85 -3.61
N ILE A 53 -11.42 -10.12 -4.48
CA ILE A 53 -12.67 -10.78 -4.11
C ILE A 53 -12.41 -12.22 -3.64
N GLY A 54 -11.50 -12.95 -4.28
CA GLY A 54 -11.05 -14.26 -3.81
C GLY A 54 -10.45 -14.19 -2.40
N GLN A 55 -9.52 -13.27 -2.17
CA GLN A 55 -8.93 -13.01 -0.84
C GLN A 55 -10.02 -12.64 0.19
N TRP A 56 -11.06 -11.91 -0.22
CA TRP A 56 -12.18 -11.54 0.64
C TRP A 56 -12.97 -12.76 1.10
N PHE A 57 -13.33 -13.66 0.18
CA PHE A 57 -14.01 -14.90 0.54
C PHE A 57 -13.14 -15.80 1.42
N LEU A 58 -11.83 -15.86 1.18
CA LEU A 58 -10.90 -16.60 2.04
C LEU A 58 -10.87 -16.00 3.46
N GLY A 59 -10.83 -14.67 3.59
CA GLY A 59 -10.89 -13.98 4.87
C GLY A 59 -12.18 -14.28 5.64
N LEU A 60 -13.34 -14.22 4.97
CA LEU A 60 -14.64 -14.57 5.56
C LEU A 60 -14.72 -16.01 6.09
N ARG A 61 -13.92 -16.93 5.53
CA ARG A 61 -13.83 -18.34 5.94
C ARG A 61 -12.72 -18.58 6.96
N GLU A 62 -12.17 -17.51 7.55
CA GLU A 62 -11.06 -17.56 8.51
C GLU A 62 -9.81 -18.29 7.96
N PHE A 63 -9.66 -18.32 6.63
CA PHE A 63 -8.57 -19.06 5.98
C PHE A 63 -7.18 -18.61 6.44
N PHE A 64 -7.04 -17.32 6.73
CA PHE A 64 -5.79 -16.68 7.17
C PHE A 64 -5.56 -16.75 8.68
N PHE A 65 -6.56 -17.14 9.48
CA PHE A 65 -6.44 -17.26 10.95
C PHE A 65 -5.68 -18.54 11.32
N ARG A 66 -4.42 -18.60 10.87
CA ARG A 66 -3.51 -19.74 11.00
C ARG A 66 -2.08 -19.24 11.05
N PHE A 67 -1.32 -19.81 11.96
CA PHE A 67 0.07 -19.44 12.21
C PHE A 67 1.05 -20.57 11.89
N ASP A 68 0.57 -21.72 11.40
CA ASP A 68 1.40 -22.81 10.92
C ASP A 68 2.19 -22.46 9.65
N LEU A 69 3.24 -23.24 9.38
CA LEU A 69 4.00 -23.15 8.14
C LEU A 69 3.35 -24.05 7.06
N PRO A 70 3.18 -23.55 5.82
CA PRO A 70 3.57 -22.22 5.36
C PRO A 70 2.54 -21.13 5.75
N PRO A 71 2.99 -19.90 6.08
CA PRO A 71 2.12 -18.86 6.63
C PRO A 71 1.18 -18.30 5.56
N ARG A 72 -0.07 -18.74 5.59
CA ARG A 72 -1.11 -18.43 4.58
C ARG A 72 -1.30 -16.94 4.34
N LEU A 73 -1.29 -16.15 5.41
CA LEU A 73 -1.39 -14.69 5.32
C LEU A 73 -0.24 -14.13 4.47
N LEU A 74 1.00 -14.52 4.73
CA LEU A 74 2.16 -14.00 4.00
C LEU A 74 2.16 -14.42 2.53
N ILE A 75 1.70 -15.64 2.22
CA ILE A 75 1.47 -16.06 0.84
C ILE A 75 0.45 -15.14 0.17
N GLY A 76 -0.67 -14.83 0.85
CA GLY A 76 -1.67 -13.87 0.39
C GLY A 76 -1.07 -12.48 0.14
N VAL A 77 -0.29 -11.94 1.08
CA VAL A 77 0.39 -10.63 0.93
C VAL A 77 1.32 -10.61 -0.28
N LEU A 78 2.20 -11.61 -0.40
CA LEU A 78 3.18 -11.68 -1.49
C LEU A 78 2.51 -11.87 -2.85
N SER A 79 1.48 -12.69 -2.94
CA SER A 79 0.72 -12.88 -4.17
C SER A 79 -0.02 -11.60 -4.59
N THR A 80 -0.61 -10.86 -3.65
CA THR A 80 -1.18 -9.52 -3.95
C THR A 80 -0.09 -8.56 -4.43
N LEU A 81 1.08 -8.52 -3.78
CA LEU A 81 2.17 -7.62 -4.16
C LEU A 81 2.66 -7.90 -5.58
N ILE A 82 2.92 -9.17 -5.90
CA ILE A 82 3.35 -9.60 -7.24
C ILE A 82 2.29 -9.20 -8.27
N LEU A 83 1.01 -9.43 -7.96
CA LEU A 83 -0.09 -9.07 -8.85
C LEU A 83 -0.17 -7.56 -9.09
N PHE A 84 -0.02 -6.74 -8.04
CA PHE A 84 -0.11 -5.28 -8.15
C PHE A 84 1.05 -4.69 -8.93
N VAL A 85 2.28 -5.15 -8.65
CA VAL A 85 3.47 -4.73 -9.37
C VAL A 85 3.39 -5.19 -10.82
N GLY A 86 3.06 -6.46 -11.06
CA GLY A 86 2.89 -7.04 -12.39
C GLY A 86 1.83 -6.30 -13.21
N PHE A 87 0.66 -6.02 -12.61
CA PHE A 87 -0.38 -5.21 -13.22
C PHE A 87 0.12 -3.81 -13.56
N GLY A 88 0.79 -3.13 -12.61
CA GLY A 88 1.31 -1.77 -12.80
C GLY A 88 2.34 -1.63 -13.92
N PHE A 89 3.05 -2.70 -14.28
CA PHE A 89 3.98 -2.75 -15.41
C PHE A 89 3.36 -3.22 -16.74
N THR A 90 2.08 -3.58 -16.77
CA THR A 90 1.38 -3.82 -18.04
C THR A 90 1.32 -2.55 -18.88
N LYS A 91 1.33 -2.68 -20.21
CA LYS A 91 1.37 -1.54 -21.15
C LYS A 91 0.30 -0.48 -20.83
N ARG A 92 -0.94 -0.90 -20.62
CA ARG A 92 -2.07 -0.01 -20.34
C ARG A 92 -1.94 0.66 -18.96
N ALA A 93 -1.67 -0.10 -17.90
CA ALA A 93 -1.57 0.46 -16.55
C ALA A 93 -0.37 1.39 -16.42
N HIS A 94 0.82 0.94 -16.89
CA HIS A 94 2.04 1.73 -16.82
C HIS A 94 1.91 3.04 -17.59
N ARG A 95 1.24 3.04 -18.75
CA ARG A 95 0.94 4.25 -19.52
C ARG A 95 0.03 5.21 -18.74
N ASN A 96 -1.05 4.72 -18.13
CA ASN A 96 -1.93 5.57 -17.32
C ASN A 96 -1.18 6.16 -16.12
N LEU A 97 -0.36 5.36 -15.44
CA LEU A 97 0.46 5.81 -14.31
C LEU A 97 1.55 6.80 -14.73
N THR A 98 2.15 6.62 -15.91
CA THR A 98 3.14 7.57 -16.46
C THR A 98 2.48 8.90 -16.83
N ARG A 99 1.24 8.89 -17.33
CA ARG A 99 0.46 10.11 -17.58
C ARG A 99 0.12 10.86 -16.28
N LEU A 100 -0.12 10.11 -15.20
CA LEU A 100 -0.31 10.68 -13.87
C LEU A 100 1.01 11.28 -13.36
N GLY A 101 2.13 10.58 -13.55
CA GLY A 101 3.47 11.05 -13.20
C GLY A 101 3.89 10.73 -11.77
N SER A 102 5.19 10.82 -11.49
CA SER A 102 5.76 10.39 -10.20
C SER A 102 5.37 11.29 -9.02
N ALA A 103 5.09 12.57 -9.26
CA ALA A 103 4.66 13.52 -8.22
C ALA A 103 3.25 13.21 -7.73
N ASP A 104 2.31 12.99 -8.64
CA ASP A 104 0.94 12.60 -8.28
C ASP A 104 0.88 11.20 -7.66
N LEU A 105 1.76 10.27 -8.06
CA LEU A 105 1.92 9.00 -7.36
C LEU A 105 2.47 9.15 -5.94
N CYS A 106 3.36 10.14 -5.72
CA CYS A 106 3.79 10.50 -4.37
C CYS A 106 2.60 11.04 -3.56
N LEU A 107 1.83 11.97 -4.13
CA LEU A 107 0.63 12.54 -3.49
C LEU A 107 -0.40 11.45 -3.15
N PHE A 108 -0.58 10.45 -4.02
CA PHE A 108 -1.51 9.35 -3.80
C PHE A 108 -1.24 8.64 -2.46
N GLN A 109 0.02 8.55 -2.01
CA GLN A 109 0.37 7.88 -0.74
C GLN A 109 -0.23 8.53 0.51
N ILE A 110 -0.90 9.69 0.42
CA ILE A 110 -1.72 10.26 1.50
C ILE A 110 -2.76 9.27 2.03
N TRP A 111 -3.29 8.38 1.18
CA TRP A 111 -4.29 7.40 1.60
C TRP A 111 -3.80 6.51 2.75
N ARG A 112 -2.47 6.39 2.93
CA ARG A 112 -1.83 5.66 4.03
C ARG A 112 -2.16 6.21 5.42
N ILE A 113 -2.82 7.36 5.54
CA ILE A 113 -3.40 7.77 6.83
C ILE A 113 -4.46 6.77 7.34
N LEU A 114 -5.14 6.06 6.43
CA LEU A 114 -6.18 5.07 6.77
C LEU A 114 -5.65 3.90 7.61
N PRO A 115 -4.59 3.17 7.21
CA PRO A 115 -4.02 2.11 8.04
C PRO A 115 -3.45 2.62 9.36
N GLU A 116 -2.90 3.84 9.43
CA GLU A 116 -2.43 4.41 10.70
C GLU A 116 -3.57 4.64 11.69
N VAL A 117 -4.70 5.18 11.22
CA VAL A 117 -5.92 5.32 12.04
C VAL A 117 -6.43 3.95 12.48
N LEU A 118 -6.48 2.97 11.58
CA LEU A 118 -6.89 1.60 11.92
C LEU A 118 -6.03 1.01 13.04
N ILE A 119 -4.71 1.13 12.94
CA ILE A 119 -3.76 0.64 13.95
C ILE A 119 -4.02 1.31 15.31
N VAL A 120 -4.21 2.62 15.35
CA VAL A 120 -4.51 3.34 16.60
C VAL A 120 -5.82 2.84 17.22
N LEU A 121 -6.86 2.60 16.41
CA LEU A 121 -8.11 2.03 16.89
C LEU A 121 -7.92 0.61 17.46
N LEU A 122 -7.11 -0.23 16.80
CA LEU A 122 -6.81 -1.59 17.27
C LEU A 122 -6.04 -1.57 18.59
N VAL A 123 -5.09 -0.65 18.77
CA VAL A 123 -4.36 -0.48 20.05
C VAL A 123 -5.30 -0.02 21.15
N ARG A 124 -6.19 0.94 20.86
CA ARG A 124 -7.16 1.46 21.83
C ARG A 124 -8.07 0.36 22.38
N GLU A 125 -8.44 -0.61 21.55
CA GLU A 125 -9.28 -1.75 21.93
C GLU A 125 -8.46 -2.95 22.45
N GLY A 126 -7.15 -2.79 22.64
CA GLY A 126 -6.28 -3.85 23.16
C GLY A 126 -6.18 -5.07 22.24
N LEU A 127 -6.26 -4.87 20.91
CA LEU A 127 -6.19 -5.93 19.90
C LEU A 127 -4.79 -6.10 19.29
N ILE A 128 -3.96 -5.05 19.36
CA ILE A 128 -2.52 -5.07 19.03
C ILE A 128 -1.74 -4.24 20.05
N SER A 129 -0.46 -4.55 20.23
CA SER A 129 0.45 -3.73 21.03
C SER A 129 0.78 -2.40 20.34
N ASP A 130 1.04 -1.38 21.16
CA ASP A 130 1.51 -0.05 20.75
C ASP A 130 2.83 -0.06 19.97
N ILE A 131 3.58 -1.18 19.96
CA ILE A 131 4.75 -1.39 19.09
C ILE A 131 4.43 -1.11 17.61
N MET A 132 3.17 -1.33 17.20
CA MET A 132 2.69 -1.11 15.84
C MET A 132 2.34 0.35 15.54
N THR A 133 2.52 1.28 16.49
CA THR A 133 2.24 2.72 16.33
C THR A 133 3.53 3.54 16.20
N ILE A 134 3.37 4.86 16.03
CA ILE A 134 4.47 5.83 16.08
C ILE A 134 5.23 5.85 17.41
N LYS A 135 4.59 5.42 18.52
CA LYS A 135 5.27 5.30 19.83
C LYS A 135 6.23 4.10 19.85
N GLY A 136 6.00 3.13 18.96
CA GLY A 136 6.78 1.93 18.82
C GLY A 136 7.73 1.99 17.63
N ARG A 137 7.55 1.07 16.68
CA ARG A 137 8.45 0.86 15.54
C ARG A 137 7.77 1.14 14.19
N ASN A 138 6.57 1.72 14.19
CA ASN A 138 5.87 2.08 12.96
C ASN A 138 6.01 3.58 12.67
N PHE A 139 6.87 3.92 11.71
CA PHE A 139 7.08 5.30 11.28
C PHE A 139 6.28 5.65 10.01
N ASP A 140 5.36 4.78 9.57
CA ASP A 140 4.64 4.94 8.31
C ASP A 140 3.77 6.19 8.26
N VAL A 141 3.34 6.71 9.42
CA VAL A 141 2.61 7.98 9.55
C VAL A 141 3.33 9.18 8.92
N TRP A 142 4.67 9.16 8.85
CA TRP A 142 5.42 10.26 8.22
C TRP A 142 5.27 10.28 6.69
N VAL A 143 4.95 9.15 6.06
CA VAL A 143 4.79 9.07 4.61
C VAL A 143 3.59 9.89 4.12
N PRO A 144 2.34 9.69 4.60
CA PRO A 144 1.21 10.50 4.16
C PRO A 144 1.33 11.98 4.56
N ILE A 145 2.07 12.31 5.63
CA ILE A 145 2.32 13.70 6.05
C ILE A 145 3.29 14.41 5.08
N THR A 146 4.36 13.73 4.67
CA THR A 146 5.40 14.32 3.83
C THR A 146 5.06 14.30 2.34
N ALA A 147 4.21 13.38 1.89
CA ALA A 147 3.72 13.28 0.51
C ALA A 147 3.20 14.61 -0.10
N PRO A 148 2.24 15.33 0.52
CA PRO A 148 1.73 16.59 -0.05
C PRO A 148 2.79 17.69 -0.10
N ILE A 149 3.69 17.75 0.88
CA ILE A 149 4.78 18.72 0.91
C ILE A 149 5.71 18.48 -0.28
N LEU A 150 6.13 17.23 -0.49
CA LEU A 150 7.02 16.88 -1.58
C LEU A 150 6.36 17.09 -2.95
N PHE A 151 5.08 16.71 -3.09
CA PHE A 151 4.29 17.02 -4.28
C PHE A 151 4.29 18.51 -4.59
N LEU A 152 3.98 19.38 -3.62
CA LEU A 152 3.92 20.83 -3.83
C LEU A 152 5.28 21.42 -4.20
N LEU A 153 6.36 21.00 -3.53
CA LEU A 153 7.71 21.51 -3.80
C LEU A 153 8.21 21.10 -5.19
N VAL A 154 7.89 19.88 -5.63
CA VAL A 154 8.26 19.41 -6.97
C VAL A 154 7.40 20.04 -8.04
N SER A 155 6.07 20.14 -7.83
CA SER A 155 5.15 20.75 -8.79
C SER A 155 5.41 22.25 -8.99
N LYS A 156 5.98 22.93 -7.99
CA LYS A 156 6.44 24.33 -8.10
C LYS A 156 7.85 24.47 -8.68
N GLY A 157 8.53 23.38 -9.03
CA GLY A 157 9.90 23.39 -9.54
C GLY A 157 10.96 23.76 -8.51
N ILE A 158 10.62 23.80 -7.21
CA ILE A 158 11.56 24.10 -6.12
C ILE A 158 12.50 22.92 -5.89
N LEU A 159 12.00 21.69 -6.04
CA LEU A 159 12.76 20.45 -5.95
C LEU A 159 12.64 19.65 -7.26
N SER A 160 13.72 19.01 -7.67
CA SER A 160 13.71 18.11 -8.83
C SER A 160 13.19 16.71 -8.49
N LYS A 161 12.87 15.91 -9.51
CA LYS A 161 12.29 14.56 -9.35
C LYS A 161 13.20 13.57 -8.63
N LYS A 162 14.50 13.85 -8.51
CA LYS A 162 15.42 13.06 -7.69
C LYS A 162 14.97 12.94 -6.23
N TRP A 163 14.29 13.97 -5.70
CA TRP A 163 13.77 13.96 -4.34
C TRP A 163 12.60 12.99 -4.18
N ILE A 164 11.77 12.83 -5.21
CA ILE A 164 10.72 11.79 -5.25
C ILE A 164 11.35 10.40 -5.23
N LEU A 165 12.47 10.19 -5.93
CA LEU A 165 13.17 8.91 -5.91
C LEU A 165 13.70 8.58 -4.52
N GLY A 166 14.43 9.51 -3.90
CA GLY A 166 14.95 9.34 -2.54
C GLY A 166 13.84 9.14 -1.51
N TRP A 167 12.73 9.87 -1.65
CA TRP A 167 11.56 9.74 -0.79
C TRP A 167 10.87 8.38 -0.92
N ASN A 168 10.64 7.88 -2.15
CA ASN A 168 10.04 6.56 -2.34
C ASN A 168 10.95 5.45 -1.80
N ALA A 169 12.27 5.54 -1.98
CA ALA A 169 13.21 4.57 -1.42
C ALA A 169 13.18 4.57 0.11
N THR A 170 13.13 5.76 0.72
CA THR A 170 13.00 5.91 2.18
C THR A 170 11.67 5.35 2.66
N ALA A 171 10.57 5.63 1.96
CA ALA A 171 9.24 5.14 2.32
C ALA A 171 9.11 3.61 2.21
N ILE A 172 9.80 2.97 1.26
CA ILE A 172 9.92 1.50 1.16
C ILE A 172 10.66 0.94 2.39
N ALA A 173 11.76 1.57 2.80
CA ALA A 173 12.51 1.14 3.97
C ALA A 173 11.66 1.26 5.25
N VAL A 174 10.96 2.39 5.42
CA VAL A 174 10.06 2.62 6.56
C VAL A 174 8.93 1.59 6.60
N LEU A 175 8.25 1.37 5.46
CA LEU A 175 7.20 0.34 5.36
C LEU A 175 7.75 -1.07 5.63
N GLY A 176 8.98 -1.35 5.19
CA GLY A 176 9.68 -2.61 5.49
C GLY A 176 9.87 -2.84 6.99
N VAL A 177 10.21 -1.79 7.76
CA VAL A 177 10.31 -1.88 9.23
C VAL A 177 8.96 -2.15 9.86
N THR A 178 7.88 -1.49 9.40
CA THR A 178 6.52 -1.71 9.92
C THR A 178 6.04 -3.13 9.62
N VAL A 179 6.22 -3.62 8.39
CA VAL A 179 5.86 -4.99 7.99
C VAL A 179 6.68 -6.01 8.77
N PHE A 180 7.99 -5.81 8.90
CA PHE A 180 8.84 -6.67 9.72
C PHE A 180 8.34 -6.73 11.17
N THR A 181 8.02 -5.58 11.77
CA THR A 181 7.49 -5.50 13.14
C THR A 181 6.17 -6.26 13.26
N GLY A 182 5.26 -6.10 12.30
CA GLY A 182 3.98 -6.80 12.27
C GLY A 182 4.12 -8.32 12.15
N ILE A 183 5.02 -8.79 11.29
CA ILE A 183 5.32 -10.22 11.10
C ILE A 183 6.01 -10.79 12.34
N ALA A 184 7.02 -10.09 12.85
CA ALA A 184 7.83 -10.54 13.98
C ALA A 184 7.07 -10.52 15.31
N SER A 185 5.94 -9.81 15.40
CA SER A 185 5.05 -9.76 16.56
C SER A 185 3.83 -10.68 16.48
N ALA A 186 3.54 -11.22 15.30
CA ALA A 186 2.49 -12.23 15.11
C ALA A 186 2.99 -13.61 15.60
N PRO A 187 2.10 -14.49 16.11
CA PRO A 187 2.48 -15.77 16.72
C PRO A 187 2.87 -16.86 15.71
N PHE A 188 3.62 -16.52 14.66
CA PHE A 188 4.28 -17.50 13.79
C PHE A 188 5.42 -18.22 14.52
N PRO A 189 5.84 -19.42 14.09
CA PRO A 189 6.96 -20.17 14.67
C PRO A 189 8.29 -19.40 14.72
N PHE A 190 8.46 -18.40 13.86
CA PHE A 190 9.65 -17.53 13.79
C PHE A 190 9.43 -16.17 14.48
N ARG A 191 8.43 -16.03 15.35
CA ARG A 191 8.19 -14.81 16.14
C ARG A 191 9.42 -14.47 16.99
N ILE A 192 9.81 -13.20 16.98
CA ILE A 192 10.93 -12.70 17.79
C ILE A 192 10.56 -11.48 18.65
N LEU A 193 9.44 -10.82 18.36
CA LEU A 193 8.91 -9.70 19.15
C LEU A 193 7.72 -10.21 19.99
N PHE A 194 7.97 -10.45 21.27
CA PHE A 194 6.97 -10.89 22.22
C PHE A 194 6.24 -9.68 22.82
N THR A 195 5.11 -9.35 22.21
CA THR A 195 4.22 -8.26 22.57
C THR A 195 2.96 -8.78 23.26
N ASP A 196 2.35 -7.93 24.07
CA ASP A 196 1.05 -8.16 24.70
C ASP A 196 0.06 -7.04 24.30
N PRO A 197 -1.01 -7.35 23.56
CA PRO A 197 -1.32 -8.64 22.95
C PRO A 197 -0.35 -8.99 21.79
N PRO A 198 -0.26 -10.27 21.39
CA PRO A 198 0.36 -10.67 20.12
C PRO A 198 -0.41 -10.11 18.93
N ASN A 199 0.28 -9.93 17.79
CA ASN A 199 -0.33 -9.39 16.57
C ASN A 199 -1.18 -10.44 15.84
N ILE A 200 -2.24 -10.92 16.47
CA ILE A 200 -3.16 -11.93 15.96
C ILE A 200 -4.20 -11.31 15.03
N VAL A 201 -4.72 -10.13 15.37
CA VAL A 201 -5.88 -9.52 14.69
C VAL A 201 -5.64 -9.27 13.19
N VAL A 202 -4.39 -9.11 12.76
CA VAL A 202 -4.02 -8.96 11.33
C VAL A 202 -4.28 -10.22 10.48
N THR A 203 -4.64 -11.34 11.10
CA THR A 203 -5.09 -12.56 10.40
C THR A 203 -6.62 -12.71 10.36
N GLN A 204 -7.35 -11.88 11.11
CA GLN A 204 -8.78 -11.97 11.27
C GLN A 204 -9.50 -11.03 10.31
N TYR A 205 -10.61 -11.48 9.75
CA TYR A 205 -11.43 -10.64 8.87
C TYR A 205 -12.21 -9.60 9.69
N PRO A 206 -12.33 -8.33 9.23
CA PRO A 206 -11.80 -7.78 7.98
C PRO A 206 -10.38 -7.19 8.09
N VAL A 207 -9.78 -7.16 9.28
CA VAL A 207 -8.48 -6.52 9.55
C VAL A 207 -7.34 -7.17 8.75
N CYS A 208 -7.47 -8.42 8.32
CA CYS A 208 -6.54 -9.08 7.41
C CYS A 208 -6.34 -8.35 6.07
N PHE A 209 -7.25 -7.46 5.66
CA PHE A 209 -7.04 -6.61 4.48
C PHE A 209 -6.00 -5.51 4.67
N LEU A 210 -5.62 -5.17 5.90
CA LEU A 210 -4.48 -4.31 6.17
C LEU A 210 -3.20 -4.89 5.54
N PRO A 211 -2.74 -6.11 5.90
CA PRO A 211 -1.59 -6.72 5.24
C PRO A 211 -1.92 -7.28 3.84
N LEU A 212 -3.13 -7.81 3.58
CA LEU A 212 -3.44 -8.45 2.28
C LEU A 212 -3.63 -7.48 1.12
N PHE A 213 -4.01 -6.24 1.39
CA PHE A 213 -4.35 -5.26 0.35
C PHE A 213 -3.59 -3.94 0.51
N MET A 214 -3.71 -3.27 1.67
CA MET A 214 -3.13 -1.94 1.87
C MET A 214 -1.61 -1.96 1.78
N VAL A 215 -0.95 -2.90 2.47
CA VAL A 215 0.52 -3.02 2.44
C VAL A 215 1.06 -3.26 1.01
N PRO A 216 0.54 -4.24 0.24
CA PRO A 216 0.89 -4.42 -1.17
C PRO A 216 0.65 -3.20 -2.03
N LEU A 217 -0.45 -2.48 -1.83
CA LEU A 217 -0.77 -1.25 -2.55
C LEU A 217 0.30 -0.17 -2.31
N ALA A 218 0.70 0.01 -1.06
CA ALA A 218 1.73 0.99 -0.69
C ALA A 218 3.08 0.66 -1.33
N PHE A 219 3.54 -0.59 -1.23
CA PHE A 219 4.77 -1.05 -1.89
C PHE A 219 4.71 -0.88 -3.40
N ALA A 220 3.65 -1.34 -4.05
CA ALA A 220 3.49 -1.22 -5.50
C ALA A 220 3.52 0.25 -5.95
N GLY A 221 2.85 1.15 -5.21
CA GLY A 221 2.87 2.58 -5.47
C GLY A 221 4.28 3.18 -5.41
N HIS A 222 5.08 2.81 -4.41
CA HIS A 222 6.47 3.30 -4.31
C HIS A 222 7.38 2.71 -5.40
N ILE A 223 7.26 1.42 -5.70
CA ILE A 223 8.04 0.76 -6.77
C ILE A 223 7.75 1.41 -8.13
N LEU A 224 6.47 1.60 -8.46
CA LEU A 224 6.04 2.25 -9.70
C LEU A 224 6.45 3.72 -9.73
N GLY A 225 6.36 4.42 -8.58
CA GLY A 225 6.83 5.80 -8.42
C GLY A 225 8.32 5.96 -8.70
N ILE A 226 9.15 5.01 -8.25
CA ILE A 226 10.59 4.97 -8.58
C ILE A 226 10.79 4.72 -10.07
N ALA A 227 10.13 3.71 -10.64
CA ALA A 227 10.30 3.35 -12.04
C ALA A 227 9.93 4.49 -13.01
N ILE A 228 8.84 5.21 -12.71
CA ILE A 228 8.39 6.36 -13.49
C ILE A 228 9.27 7.59 -13.21
N GLY A 229 9.50 7.90 -11.94
CA GLY A 229 10.30 9.06 -11.52
C GLY A 229 11.75 9.01 -12.03
N TRP A 230 12.30 7.81 -12.25
CA TRP A 230 13.64 7.64 -12.79
C TRP A 230 13.75 8.16 -14.23
N LYS A 231 12.72 7.89 -15.05
CA LYS A 231 12.64 8.39 -16.43
C LYS A 231 12.39 9.89 -16.47
N GLU A 232 11.52 10.39 -15.58
CA GLU A 232 11.25 11.83 -15.46
C GLU A 232 12.52 12.59 -15.09
N TRP A 233 13.23 12.17 -14.05
CA TRP A 233 14.45 12.81 -13.58
C TRP A 233 15.57 12.84 -14.64
N ARG A 234 15.76 11.75 -15.39
CA ARG A 234 16.75 11.73 -16.49
C ARG A 234 16.39 12.72 -17.60
N THR A 235 15.11 12.82 -17.93
CA THR A 235 14.63 13.79 -18.93
C THR A 235 14.86 15.23 -18.47
N GLU A 236 14.60 15.54 -17.19
CA GLU A 236 14.90 16.86 -16.60
C GLU A 236 16.38 17.23 -16.70
N GLY A 237 17.28 16.28 -16.40
CA GLY A 237 18.73 16.49 -16.51
C GLY A 237 19.19 16.79 -17.94
N ASN A 238 18.65 16.08 -18.93
CA ASN A 238 19.01 16.30 -20.33
C ASN A 238 18.56 17.69 -20.83
N VAL A 239 17.38 18.15 -20.42
CA VAL A 239 16.88 19.48 -20.79
C VAL A 239 17.76 20.59 -20.20
N ALA A 240 18.17 20.47 -18.93
CA ALA A 240 19.04 21.46 -18.27
C ALA A 240 20.44 21.58 -18.92
N VAL A 241 20.99 20.48 -19.45
CA VAL A 241 22.25 20.50 -20.21
C VAL A 241 22.06 21.17 -21.57
N SER A 242 20.94 20.92 -22.26
CA SER A 242 20.68 21.53 -23.58
C SER A 242 20.41 23.04 -23.54
N SER A 243 19.94 23.59 -22.41
CA SER A 243 19.68 25.02 -22.24
C SER A 243 20.88 25.84 -21.72
N SER A 244 22.00 25.17 -21.42
CA SER A 244 23.24 25.80 -20.93
C SER A 244 24.37 25.83 -21.97
N ILE A 245 24.09 25.38 -23.20
CA ILE A 245 24.94 25.45 -24.39
C ILE A 245 24.36 26.51 -25.33
#